data_AF-A0A9D5JK70-F1
#
_entry.id   AF-A0A9D5JK70-F1
#
_cell.length_a   1.000
_cell.length_b   1.000
_cell.length_c   1.000
_cell.angle_alpha   90.00
_cell.angle_beta   90.00
_cell.angle_gamma   90.00
#
_symmetry.space_group_name_H-M   'P 1'
#
loop_
_entity.id
_entity.type
_entity.pdbx_description
1 polymer ?
#
loop_
_entity_poly.entity_id
_entity_poly.type
_entity_poly.pdbx_seq_one_letter_code
_entity_poly.pdbx_strand_id
1 'polypeptide(L)'
;MKGSVRTTYSLPRPTFEVDAFSMWQYLEAHGAAAAVQGTFAGAAIDQAHRHGVKVLANHFTNWDVPLKRGEENNYSSIFWTRLAEKNDKGEFLYVDHMLDFFQHYGYDGMAFNMEGKDMNKHPGWAADIQDFFVELHKKAKNRGMDILTFWYDAQSNEGQLSFRQLQLDATNDKWFDKGGTVMNGVFLSYDWSDSRLRNSVATAEGFGRSSYDVYAGMLLGDKGLWGGISRRGRPNPTIGWHDIAKHPVSISWWGGHHYNNVYGTHVRKGSGSDLEKQNRYQHLLEQIYSGGNRNPSDTPPVNNTATISEADPFHGVARFITAKSTLSSLPFTTRFSLGNGLKFYDGGEVTHDNEWSNIGVQDYMPTWRWWISGNTDLRAAFTYDEAYSGGSCLKLSGSVSRERADVHLYKTAFALSGRPSAEVKFKLPGVAAGSDAGLSLALAFSD
;
A
#
# COMPACT_ATOMS: atom_id res chain seq x y z
N MET A 1 5.61 1.80 -2.95
CA MET A 1 4.24 1.50 -3.43
C MET A 1 3.21 1.99 -2.42
N LYS A 2 2.06 2.48 -2.91
CA LYS A 2 0.91 2.98 -2.12
C LYS A 2 -0.32 2.08 -2.30
N GLY A 3 -1.00 1.70 -1.21
CA GLY A 3 -2.29 0.97 -1.21
C GLY A 3 -3.46 1.79 -0.64
N SER A 4 -4.70 1.31 -0.76
CA SER A 4 -5.88 1.89 -0.10
C SER A 4 -6.73 0.82 0.60
N VAL A 5 -7.31 1.11 1.76
CA VAL A 5 -8.23 0.25 2.54
C VAL A 5 -9.38 1.14 3.02
N ARG A 6 -10.60 0.60 3.16
CA ARG A 6 -11.75 1.35 3.71
C ARG A 6 -11.69 1.41 5.24
N THR A 7 -12.03 2.57 5.80
CA THR A 7 -12.10 2.81 7.25
C THR A 7 -13.11 1.93 7.98
N THR A 8 -14.26 1.61 7.35
CA THR A 8 -15.28 0.76 7.96
C THR A 8 -14.92 -0.72 8.03
N TYR A 9 -13.89 -1.17 7.28
CA TYR A 9 -13.37 -2.55 7.33
C TYR A 9 -12.24 -2.71 8.36
N SER A 10 -11.77 -1.61 8.96
CA SER A 10 -10.62 -1.60 9.86
C SER A 10 -10.99 -1.64 11.35
N LEU A 11 -12.29 -1.55 11.67
CA LEU A 11 -12.80 -1.72 13.03
C LEU A 11 -13.15 -3.20 13.29
N PRO A 12 -13.14 -3.65 14.57
CA PRO A 12 -13.63 -4.98 14.92
C PRO A 12 -15.09 -5.16 14.51
N ARG A 13 -15.42 -6.29 13.87
CA ARG A 13 -16.78 -6.58 13.36
C ARG A 13 -17.14 -8.05 13.51
N PRO A 14 -18.44 -8.37 13.67
CA PRO A 14 -18.96 -9.74 13.70
C PRO A 14 -19.18 -10.29 12.27
N THR A 15 -18.21 -10.04 11.36
CA THR A 15 -18.29 -10.45 9.96
C THR A 15 -16.94 -10.98 9.50
N PHE A 16 -16.94 -12.09 8.76
CA PHE A 16 -15.74 -12.75 8.27
C PHE A 16 -15.10 -12.00 7.10
N GLU A 17 -15.93 -11.55 6.17
CA GLU A 17 -15.54 -10.88 4.93
C GLU A 17 -14.99 -9.47 5.22
N VAL A 18 -13.71 -9.26 4.91
CA VAL A 18 -12.97 -8.03 5.25
C VAL A 18 -11.74 -7.84 4.38
N ASP A 19 -11.32 -6.59 4.22
CA ASP A 19 -10.04 -6.23 3.62
C ASP A 19 -8.86 -6.61 4.54
N ALA A 20 -8.61 -7.91 4.67
CA ALA A 20 -7.46 -8.49 5.37
C ALA A 20 -6.20 -8.41 4.50
N PHE A 21 -5.79 -7.19 4.14
CA PHE A 21 -4.56 -6.98 3.39
C PHE A 21 -3.36 -7.55 4.15
N SER A 22 -2.45 -8.20 3.42
CA SER A 22 -1.41 -9.06 4.00
C SER A 22 -0.09 -9.03 3.21
N MET A 23 0.08 -8.02 2.34
CA MET A 23 1.29 -7.80 1.51
C MET A 23 2.07 -6.52 1.88
N TRP A 24 2.09 -6.20 3.18
CA TRP A 24 2.72 -4.99 3.73
C TRP A 24 4.21 -4.84 3.35
N GLN A 25 4.92 -5.96 3.21
CA GLN A 25 6.36 -6.00 2.90
C GLN A 25 6.74 -5.36 1.55
N TYR A 26 5.78 -5.13 0.66
CA TYR A 26 6.00 -4.47 -0.63
C TYR A 26 5.57 -3.01 -0.64
N LEU A 27 5.01 -2.51 0.47
CA LEU A 27 4.57 -1.14 0.60
C LEU A 27 5.65 -0.26 1.25
N GLU A 28 5.61 1.01 0.87
CA GLU A 28 6.37 2.06 1.55
C GLU A 28 5.42 2.94 2.35
N ALA A 29 4.28 3.27 1.74
CA ALA A 29 3.24 4.03 2.35
C ALA A 29 1.87 3.42 2.02
N HIS A 30 0.86 3.75 2.80
CA HIS A 30 -0.51 3.33 2.59
C HIS A 30 -1.43 4.55 2.74
N GLY A 31 -2.31 4.79 1.76
CA GLY A 31 -3.19 5.94 1.75
C GLY A 31 -4.60 5.59 2.24
N ALA A 32 -5.15 6.43 3.11
CA ALA A 32 -6.55 6.35 3.53
C ALA A 32 -7.53 6.90 2.45
N ALA A 33 -7.40 6.47 1.19
CA ALA A 33 -8.14 7.08 0.06
C ALA A 33 -9.67 6.93 0.13
N ALA A 34 -10.17 5.91 0.84
CA ALA A 34 -11.59 5.65 1.06
C ALA A 34 -12.10 6.20 2.41
N ALA A 35 -11.28 6.97 3.11
CA ALA A 35 -11.65 7.65 4.33
C ALA A 35 -12.42 8.94 4.09
N VAL A 36 -13.29 9.29 5.03
CA VAL A 36 -13.69 10.69 5.21
C VAL A 36 -12.40 11.47 5.50
N GLN A 37 -12.21 12.60 4.81
CA GLN A 37 -11.00 13.43 4.80
C GLN A 37 -10.20 13.35 6.11
N GLY A 38 -9.10 12.60 6.10
CA GLY A 38 -8.21 12.44 7.26
C GLY A 38 -8.57 11.40 8.33
N THR A 39 -9.41 10.38 8.05
CA THR A 39 -9.75 9.34 9.04
C THR A 39 -9.24 7.94 8.66
N PHE A 40 -8.46 7.27 9.49
CA PHE A 40 -8.06 5.87 9.31
C PHE A 40 -8.16 5.21 10.68
N ALA A 41 -8.67 3.98 10.76
CA ALA A 41 -8.85 3.36 12.07
C ALA A 41 -7.46 3.10 12.69
N GLY A 42 -7.27 3.47 13.96
CA GLY A 42 -5.99 3.32 14.66
C GLY A 42 -5.40 1.91 14.55
N ALA A 43 -6.23 0.88 14.69
CA ALA A 43 -5.79 -0.52 14.53
C ALA A 43 -5.15 -0.82 13.17
N ALA A 44 -5.58 -0.16 12.08
CA ALA A 44 -4.95 -0.31 10.77
C ALA A 44 -3.69 0.53 10.62
N ILE A 45 -3.59 1.67 11.32
CA ILE A 45 -2.35 2.45 11.45
C ILE A 45 -1.29 1.61 12.16
N ASP A 46 -1.63 1.08 13.33
CA ASP A 46 -0.74 0.24 14.14
C ASP A 46 -0.21 -0.96 13.35
N GLN A 47 -1.07 -1.61 12.57
CA GLN A 47 -0.67 -2.74 11.73
C GLN A 47 0.27 -2.33 10.60
N ALA A 48 -0.03 -1.24 9.89
CA ALA A 48 0.89 -0.71 8.87
C ALA A 48 2.25 -0.33 9.48
N HIS A 49 2.25 0.39 10.61
CA HIS A 49 3.46 0.80 11.34
C HIS A 49 4.28 -0.38 11.84
N ARG A 50 3.63 -1.43 12.35
CA ARG A 50 4.28 -2.68 12.76
C ARG A 50 5.06 -3.33 11.61
N HIS A 51 4.60 -3.14 10.37
CA HIS A 51 5.26 -3.57 9.15
C HIS A 51 6.21 -2.53 8.52
N GLY A 52 6.42 -1.38 9.17
CA GLY A 52 7.28 -0.30 8.67
C GLY A 52 6.67 0.45 7.48
N VAL A 53 5.35 0.40 7.32
CA VAL A 53 4.62 1.08 6.25
C VAL A 53 4.06 2.39 6.80
N LYS A 54 4.43 3.51 6.19
CA LYS A 54 3.91 4.83 6.54
C LYS A 54 2.42 4.93 6.22
N VAL A 55 1.64 5.62 7.03
CA VAL A 55 0.20 5.84 6.78
C VAL A 55 -0.08 7.30 6.51
N LEU A 56 -0.71 7.55 5.37
CA LEU A 56 -1.06 8.89 4.92
C LEU A 56 -2.53 9.15 5.16
N ALA A 57 -2.81 10.26 5.84
CA ALA A 57 -4.10 10.91 5.74
C ALA A 57 -4.39 11.27 4.27
N ASN A 58 -5.65 11.55 3.96
CA ASN A 58 -6.04 11.94 2.60
C ASN A 58 -6.94 13.16 2.62
N HIS A 59 -6.61 14.15 1.80
CA HIS A 59 -7.48 15.27 1.48
C HIS A 59 -7.86 15.20 0.00
N PHE A 60 -9.16 15.20 -0.28
CA PHE A 60 -9.70 15.15 -1.63
C PHE A 60 -10.61 16.35 -1.87
N THR A 61 -10.36 17.04 -2.97
CA THR A 61 -11.25 18.07 -3.54
C THR A 61 -11.70 17.59 -4.91
N ASN A 62 -13.02 17.41 -5.08
CA ASN A 62 -13.60 16.90 -6.33
C ASN A 62 -13.49 17.90 -7.49
N TRP A 63 -13.39 17.40 -8.72
CA TRP A 63 -13.13 18.19 -9.93
C TRP A 63 -14.23 19.21 -10.29
N ASP A 64 -15.44 18.98 -9.82
CA ASP A 64 -16.58 19.85 -10.06
C ASP A 64 -16.69 21.00 -9.07
N VAL A 65 -15.93 20.95 -7.95
CA VAL A 65 -15.93 21.98 -6.90
C VAL A 65 -15.18 23.23 -7.37
N PRO A 66 -15.88 24.37 -7.56
CA PRO A 66 -15.23 25.66 -7.79
C PRO A 66 -14.67 26.19 -6.47
N LEU A 67 -13.35 26.31 -6.37
CA LEU A 67 -12.71 26.85 -5.18
C LEU A 67 -12.76 28.37 -5.16
N LYS A 68 -13.01 28.92 -3.97
CA LYS A 68 -12.98 30.36 -3.73
C LYS A 68 -12.18 30.67 -2.48
N ARG A 69 -11.14 31.49 -2.61
CA ARG A 69 -10.32 31.92 -1.46
C ARG A 69 -11.20 32.74 -0.50
N GLY A 70 -11.21 32.39 0.79
CA GLY A 70 -12.00 33.08 1.81
C GLY A 70 -13.46 32.62 1.94
N GLU A 71 -13.90 31.63 1.18
CA GLU A 71 -15.26 31.08 1.30
C GLU A 71 -15.38 30.19 2.55
N GLU A 72 -16.44 30.40 3.35
CA GLU A 72 -16.63 29.73 4.65
C GLU A 72 -17.70 28.62 4.67
N ASN A 73 -18.33 28.32 3.54
CA ASN A 73 -19.39 27.30 3.45
C ASN A 73 -19.00 26.06 2.62
N ASN A 74 -17.80 26.04 2.04
CA ASN A 74 -17.28 24.90 1.30
C ASN A 74 -16.03 24.36 1.99
N TYR A 75 -16.06 23.10 2.44
CA TYR A 75 -14.95 22.49 3.17
C TYR A 75 -13.60 22.59 2.42
N SER A 76 -13.58 22.34 1.11
CA SER A 76 -12.33 22.38 0.35
C SER A 76 -11.81 23.83 0.24
N SER A 77 -12.68 24.80 -0.02
CA SER A 77 -12.30 26.22 -0.02
C SER A 77 -11.76 26.65 1.34
N ILE A 78 -12.40 26.24 2.44
CA ILE A 78 -11.95 26.52 3.81
C ILE A 78 -10.57 25.92 4.03
N PHE A 79 -10.39 24.61 3.78
CA PHE A 79 -9.12 23.91 3.99
C PHE A 79 -7.96 24.62 3.29
N TRP A 80 -8.09 24.86 1.97
CA TRP A 80 -7.05 25.50 1.18
C TRP A 80 -6.85 26.98 1.55
N THR A 81 -7.89 27.66 2.04
CA THR A 81 -7.77 29.05 2.54
C THR A 81 -6.97 29.07 3.84
N ARG A 82 -7.27 28.18 4.79
CA ARG A 82 -6.57 28.09 6.08
C ARG A 82 -5.09 27.76 5.90
N LEU A 83 -4.72 26.87 4.99
CA LEU A 83 -3.29 26.61 4.71
C LEU A 83 -2.53 27.87 4.25
N ALA A 84 -3.19 28.78 3.53
CA ALA A 84 -2.58 30.03 3.06
C ALA A 84 -2.65 31.18 4.08
N GLU A 85 -3.25 30.97 5.25
CA GLU A 85 -3.48 32.03 6.24
C GLU A 85 -2.21 32.33 7.04
N LYS A 86 -1.86 33.62 7.13
CA LYS A 86 -0.66 34.12 7.80
C LYS A 86 -1.03 35.14 8.86
N ASN A 87 -0.26 35.22 9.94
CA ASN A 87 -0.37 36.31 10.91
C ASN A 87 0.24 37.63 10.38
N ASP A 88 0.15 38.70 11.17
CA ASP A 88 0.70 40.03 10.82
C ASP A 88 2.22 40.04 10.60
N LYS A 89 2.95 38.99 11.02
CA LYS A 89 4.38 38.81 10.79
C LYS A 89 4.69 38.01 9.52
N GLY A 90 3.67 37.55 8.80
CA GLY A 90 3.81 36.73 7.60
C GLY A 90 4.03 35.23 7.87
N GLU A 91 3.86 34.76 9.12
CA GLU A 91 4.02 33.36 9.50
C GLU A 91 2.71 32.59 9.28
N PHE A 92 2.79 31.39 8.69
CA PHE A 92 1.62 30.54 8.47
C PHE A 92 0.99 30.07 9.79
N LEU A 93 -0.32 30.25 9.93
CA LEU A 93 -1.04 29.91 11.17
C LEU A 93 -1.19 28.40 11.39
N TYR A 94 -1.25 27.60 10.32
CA TYR A 94 -1.68 26.20 10.40
C TYR A 94 -0.56 25.16 10.24
N VAL A 95 0.70 25.57 10.10
CA VAL A 95 1.84 24.64 9.96
C VAL A 95 1.94 23.76 11.21
N ASP A 96 1.96 24.37 12.39
CA ASP A 96 2.08 23.66 13.66
C ASP A 96 0.86 22.75 13.90
N HIS A 97 -0.35 23.22 13.58
CA HIS A 97 -1.58 22.42 13.70
C HIS A 97 -1.61 21.18 12.80
N MET A 98 -1.10 21.27 11.56
CA MET A 98 -1.03 20.10 10.68
C MET A 98 -0.02 19.06 11.19
N LEU A 99 1.11 19.49 11.74
CA LEU A 99 2.07 18.58 12.37
C LEU A 99 1.52 17.95 13.65
N ASP A 100 0.83 18.72 14.48
CA ASP A 100 0.17 18.22 15.68
C ASP A 100 -0.92 17.19 15.31
N PHE A 101 -1.66 17.42 14.22
CA PHE A 101 -2.63 16.45 13.69
C PHE A 101 -1.96 15.13 13.29
N PHE A 102 -0.83 15.17 12.57
CA PHE A 102 -0.08 13.97 12.21
C PHE A 102 0.40 13.21 13.45
N GLN A 103 1.00 13.92 14.41
CA GLN A 103 1.52 13.33 15.63
C GLN A 103 0.42 12.73 16.51
N HIS A 104 -0.70 13.43 16.67
CA HIS A 104 -1.79 13.01 17.57
C HIS A 104 -2.50 11.75 17.09
N TYR A 105 -2.75 11.64 15.78
CA TYR A 105 -3.46 10.50 15.20
C TYR A 105 -2.54 9.40 14.65
N GLY A 106 -1.22 9.58 14.75
CA GLY A 106 -0.24 8.62 14.25
C GLY A 106 -0.14 8.56 12.72
N TYR A 107 -0.44 9.65 12.02
CA TYR A 107 -0.16 9.71 10.58
C TYR A 107 1.29 10.09 10.32
N ASP A 108 1.86 9.51 9.27
CA ASP A 108 3.18 9.87 8.76
C ASP A 108 3.11 11.05 7.76
N GLY A 109 1.92 11.58 7.50
CA GLY A 109 1.71 12.71 6.59
C GLY A 109 0.38 12.64 5.87
N MET A 110 0.29 13.26 4.69
CA MET A 110 -0.96 13.40 3.94
C MET A 110 -0.76 13.34 2.43
N ALA A 111 -1.68 12.65 1.76
CA ALA A 111 -1.84 12.71 0.32
C ALA A 111 -2.94 13.71 -0.07
N PHE A 112 -2.63 14.58 -1.02
CA PHE A 112 -3.51 15.61 -1.52
C PHE A 112 -3.95 15.24 -2.94
N ASN A 113 -5.23 14.87 -3.09
CA ASN A 113 -5.87 14.76 -4.39
C ASN A 113 -6.68 16.04 -4.66
N MET A 114 -6.02 17.04 -5.21
CA MET A 114 -6.61 18.36 -5.44
C MET A 114 -7.10 18.50 -6.89
N GLU A 115 -8.33 18.06 -7.15
CA GLU A 115 -8.94 18.15 -8.49
C GLU A 115 -9.84 19.38 -8.67
N GLY A 116 -10.10 20.17 -7.61
CA GLY A 116 -11.00 21.33 -7.69
C GLY A 116 -10.61 22.34 -8.77
N LYS A 117 -11.60 23.01 -9.34
CA LYS A 117 -11.42 24.04 -10.37
C LYS A 117 -11.31 25.43 -9.75
N ASP A 118 -10.88 26.39 -10.57
CA ASP A 118 -10.94 27.83 -10.27
C ASP A 118 -9.96 28.38 -9.21
N MET A 119 -9.03 27.58 -8.66
CA MET A 119 -7.97 28.12 -7.78
C MET A 119 -7.12 29.20 -8.47
N ASN A 120 -6.84 29.03 -9.76
CA ASN A 120 -6.14 30.03 -10.58
C ASN A 120 -6.91 31.36 -10.77
N LYS A 121 -8.21 31.42 -10.46
CA LYS A 121 -8.96 32.69 -10.47
C LYS A 121 -8.65 33.56 -9.26
N HIS A 122 -7.85 33.08 -8.31
CA HIS A 122 -7.37 33.80 -7.14
C HIS A 122 -5.85 33.94 -7.19
N PRO A 123 -5.32 35.01 -7.81
CA PRO A 123 -3.88 35.22 -7.98
C PRO A 123 -3.10 35.08 -6.66
N GLY A 124 -1.98 34.36 -6.72
CA GLY A 124 -1.11 34.12 -5.56
C GLY A 124 -1.56 33.01 -4.61
N TRP A 125 -2.80 32.50 -4.70
CA TRP A 125 -3.28 31.50 -3.76
C TRP A 125 -2.52 30.16 -3.86
N ALA A 126 -2.30 29.64 -5.08
CA ALA A 126 -1.49 28.45 -5.29
C ALA A 126 -0.05 28.64 -4.76
N ALA A 127 0.53 29.81 -4.99
CA ALA A 127 1.87 30.14 -4.53
C ALA A 127 1.97 30.19 -2.99
N ASP A 128 0.98 30.78 -2.30
CA ASP A 128 0.90 30.79 -0.84
C ASP A 128 0.79 29.36 -0.26
N ILE A 129 0.03 28.48 -0.90
CA ILE A 129 -0.10 27.07 -0.47
C ILE A 129 1.21 26.30 -0.70
N GLN A 130 1.90 26.53 -1.83
CA GLN A 130 3.22 25.94 -2.07
C GLN A 130 4.21 26.36 -0.97
N ASP A 131 4.21 27.65 -0.61
CA ASP A 131 5.06 28.19 0.45
C ASP A 131 4.71 27.63 1.83
N PHE A 132 3.42 27.37 2.10
CA PHE A 132 2.98 26.69 3.33
C PHE A 132 3.65 25.33 3.48
N PHE A 133 3.70 24.54 2.41
CA PHE A 133 4.30 23.21 2.47
C PHE A 133 5.83 23.25 2.60
N VAL A 134 6.50 24.25 2.02
CA VAL A 134 7.94 24.47 2.29
C VAL A 134 8.19 24.69 3.78
N GLU A 135 7.40 25.57 4.42
CA GLU A 135 7.51 25.80 5.86
C GLU A 135 7.08 24.58 6.69
N LEU A 136 6.09 23.80 6.24
CA LEU A 136 5.70 22.54 6.87
C LEU A 136 6.87 21.56 6.94
N HIS A 137 7.56 21.31 5.83
CA HIS A 137 8.71 20.38 5.78
C HIS A 137 9.89 20.87 6.61
N LYS A 138 10.18 22.16 6.55
CA LYS A 138 11.22 22.79 7.39
C LYS A 138 10.90 22.66 8.88
N LYS A 139 9.66 22.93 9.28
CA LYS A 139 9.22 22.81 10.68
C LYS A 139 9.19 21.35 11.14
N ALA A 140 8.74 20.41 10.30
CA ALA A 140 8.77 18.98 10.58
C ALA A 140 10.20 18.50 10.88
N LYS A 141 11.16 18.87 10.03
CA LYS A 141 12.58 18.58 10.25
C LYS A 141 13.11 19.15 11.57
N ASN A 142 12.76 20.39 11.89
CA ASN A 142 13.16 21.02 13.17
C ASN A 142 12.54 20.33 14.39
N ARG A 143 11.36 19.70 14.24
CA ARG A 143 10.71 18.87 15.27
C ARG A 143 11.22 17.42 15.28
N GLY A 144 12.15 17.04 14.40
CA GLY A 144 12.61 15.66 14.25
C GLY A 144 11.55 14.71 13.69
N MET A 145 10.55 15.24 12.98
CA MET A 145 9.47 14.46 12.38
C MET A 145 9.81 14.10 10.93
N ASP A 146 9.73 12.80 10.61
CA ASP A 146 9.88 12.28 9.25
C ASP A 146 8.51 12.14 8.57
N ILE A 147 8.05 13.25 7.97
CA ILE A 147 6.75 13.31 7.28
C ILE A 147 6.85 12.98 5.80
N LEU A 148 5.77 12.44 5.24
CA LEU A 148 5.62 12.06 3.85
C LEU A 148 4.34 12.69 3.26
N THR A 149 4.51 13.65 2.34
CA THR A 149 3.39 14.30 1.63
C THR A 149 3.38 13.96 0.15
N PHE A 150 2.18 13.77 -0.38
CA PHE A 150 1.97 13.41 -1.79
C PHE A 150 1.03 14.37 -2.49
N TRP A 151 1.37 14.72 -3.73
CA TRP A 151 0.53 15.53 -4.60
C TRP A 151 0.06 14.76 -5.82
N TYR A 152 -1.23 14.76 -6.10
CA TYR A 152 -1.77 14.25 -7.35
C TYR A 152 -1.62 15.29 -8.46
N ASP A 153 -1.03 14.90 -9.59
CA ASP A 153 -0.81 15.73 -10.78
C ASP A 153 -2.13 16.10 -11.47
N ALA A 154 -2.82 17.09 -10.90
CA ALA A 154 -4.09 17.64 -11.37
C ALA A 154 -4.10 19.17 -11.49
N GLN A 155 -3.05 19.85 -11.01
CA GLN A 155 -2.98 21.32 -11.04
C GLN A 155 -1.67 21.77 -11.66
N SER A 156 -1.74 22.85 -12.43
CA SER A 156 -0.54 23.64 -12.77
C SER A 156 -0.02 24.40 -11.56
N ASN A 157 1.16 25.00 -11.72
CA ASN A 157 1.80 25.88 -10.76
C ASN A 157 0.92 27.06 -10.32
N GLU A 158 -0.01 27.50 -11.16
CA GLU A 158 -0.95 28.60 -10.88
C GLU A 158 -2.30 28.12 -10.32
N GLY A 159 -2.48 26.81 -10.10
CA GLY A 159 -3.72 26.22 -9.60
C GLY A 159 -4.82 26.08 -10.66
N GLN A 160 -4.44 26.02 -11.94
CA GLN A 160 -5.39 25.65 -13.00
C GLN A 160 -5.50 24.13 -13.07
N LEU A 161 -6.72 23.62 -12.90
CA LEU A 161 -7.05 22.21 -13.05
C LEU A 161 -6.69 21.75 -14.46
N SER A 162 -5.81 20.75 -14.53
CA SER A 162 -5.42 20.07 -15.75
C SER A 162 -4.92 18.66 -15.42
N PHE A 163 -5.41 17.68 -16.17
CA PHE A 163 -4.96 16.29 -16.14
C PHE A 163 -4.12 15.95 -17.38
N ARG A 164 -3.39 16.95 -17.92
CA ARG A 164 -2.67 16.84 -19.21
C ARG A 164 -1.16 16.87 -19.06
N GLN A 165 -0.65 17.21 -17.89
CA GLN A 165 0.77 17.26 -17.57
C GLN A 165 1.33 15.84 -17.72
N LEU A 166 0.78 14.86 -16.97
CA LEU A 166 1.09 13.44 -17.11
C LEU A 166 2.59 13.14 -16.92
N GLN A 167 3.32 14.10 -16.35
CA GLN A 167 4.75 14.15 -16.14
C GLN A 167 5.05 15.28 -15.14
N LEU A 168 6.23 15.26 -14.53
CA LEU A 168 6.78 16.37 -13.77
C LEU A 168 7.59 17.27 -14.71
N ASP A 169 7.21 18.54 -14.83
CA ASP A 169 7.90 19.54 -15.65
C ASP A 169 7.64 20.97 -15.14
N ALA A 170 8.12 21.99 -15.88
CA ALA A 170 7.99 23.40 -15.53
C ALA A 170 6.53 23.92 -15.35
N THR A 171 5.52 23.12 -15.71
CA THR A 171 4.11 23.49 -15.54
C THR A 171 3.56 23.10 -14.17
N ASN A 172 4.17 22.16 -13.46
CA ASN A 172 3.71 21.66 -12.15
C ASN A 172 4.84 21.45 -11.11
N ASP A 173 6.10 21.74 -11.45
CA ASP A 173 7.28 21.58 -10.61
C ASP A 173 7.24 22.35 -9.28
N LYS A 174 6.53 23.47 -9.19
CA LYS A 174 6.40 24.22 -7.92
C LYS A 174 5.53 23.49 -6.89
N TRP A 175 4.82 22.44 -7.28
CA TRP A 175 4.18 21.53 -6.31
C TRP A 175 5.15 20.45 -5.80
N PHE A 176 6.29 20.27 -6.46
CA PHE A 176 7.33 19.33 -6.08
C PHE A 176 8.42 20.01 -5.25
N ASP A 177 9.00 21.08 -5.79
CA ASP A 177 10.05 21.88 -5.16
C ASP A 177 9.95 23.36 -5.57
N LYS A 178 10.11 24.26 -4.60
CA LYS A 178 10.09 25.71 -4.81
C LYS A 178 11.19 26.39 -3.98
N GLY A 179 12.43 25.95 -4.18
CA GLY A 179 13.58 26.37 -3.35
C GLY A 179 13.64 25.63 -2.02
N GLY A 180 13.02 24.45 -1.99
CA GLY A 180 12.72 23.65 -0.81
C GLY A 180 11.57 22.69 -1.12
N THR A 181 11.53 21.57 -0.41
CA THR A 181 10.51 20.53 -0.59
C THR A 181 9.12 21.11 -0.39
N VAL A 182 8.29 21.05 -1.43
CA VAL A 182 6.85 21.33 -1.33
C VAL A 182 6.14 20.00 -1.08
N MET A 183 6.46 18.97 -1.87
CA MET A 183 5.94 17.62 -1.66
C MET A 183 7.07 16.60 -1.67
N ASN A 184 6.98 15.58 -0.82
CA ASN A 184 7.93 14.47 -0.88
C ASN A 184 7.74 13.67 -2.16
N GLY A 185 6.50 13.47 -2.62
CA GLY A 185 6.24 12.73 -3.85
C GLY A 185 5.17 13.34 -4.74
N VAL A 186 5.35 13.22 -6.05
CA VAL A 186 4.32 13.57 -7.05
C VAL A 186 3.77 12.29 -7.67
N PHE A 187 2.46 12.12 -7.57
CA PHE A 187 1.70 11.07 -8.24
C PHE A 187 1.33 11.57 -9.64
N LEU A 188 1.97 11.01 -10.66
CA LEU A 188 1.63 11.27 -12.06
C LEU A 188 0.29 10.62 -12.40
N SER A 189 -0.58 11.35 -13.10
CA SER A 189 -1.82 10.78 -13.61
C SER A 189 -1.55 9.67 -14.63
N TYR A 190 -2.56 8.87 -14.94
CA TYR A 190 -2.39 7.49 -15.41
C TYR A 190 -1.91 7.31 -16.86
N ASP A 191 -1.73 8.37 -17.67
CA ASP A 191 -1.43 8.30 -19.11
C ASP A 191 -0.02 8.83 -19.45
N TRP A 192 0.96 8.52 -18.59
CA TRP A 192 2.38 8.80 -18.80
C TRP A 192 2.98 7.93 -19.92
N SER A 193 4.20 8.21 -20.37
CA SER A 193 4.91 7.45 -21.42
C SER A 193 6.40 7.36 -21.08
N ASP A 194 7.17 6.54 -21.83
CA ASP A 194 8.64 6.47 -21.70
C ASP A 194 9.30 7.86 -21.69
N SER A 195 8.95 8.73 -22.66
CA SER A 195 9.51 10.08 -22.76
C SER A 195 9.11 10.97 -21.57
N ARG A 196 7.87 10.85 -21.09
CA ARG A 196 7.35 11.61 -19.94
C ARG A 196 7.99 11.18 -18.64
N LEU A 197 8.20 9.88 -18.44
CA LEU A 197 8.92 9.35 -17.29
C LEU A 197 10.37 9.83 -17.30
N ARG A 198 11.06 9.74 -18.44
CA ARG A 198 12.42 10.28 -18.60
C ARG A 198 12.50 11.77 -18.28
N ASN A 199 11.54 12.57 -18.76
CA ASN A 199 11.49 13.99 -18.45
C ASN A 199 11.27 14.25 -16.96
N SER A 200 10.38 13.48 -16.33
CA SER A 200 10.08 13.60 -14.90
C SER A 200 11.30 13.28 -14.02
N VAL A 201 12.06 12.25 -14.39
CA VAL A 201 13.34 11.90 -13.76
C VAL A 201 14.31 13.07 -13.86
N ALA A 202 14.53 13.60 -15.06
CA ALA A 202 15.45 14.73 -15.28
C ALA A 202 15.01 15.99 -14.52
N THR A 203 13.70 16.28 -14.46
CA THR A 203 13.17 17.40 -13.68
C THR A 203 13.46 17.22 -12.18
N ALA A 204 13.18 16.04 -11.61
CA ALA A 204 13.43 15.76 -10.20
C ALA A 204 14.92 15.89 -9.83
N GLU A 205 15.79 15.29 -10.66
CA GLU A 205 17.24 15.39 -10.50
C GLU A 205 17.76 16.82 -10.66
N GLY A 206 17.13 17.63 -11.52
CA GLY A 206 17.43 19.05 -11.68
C GLY A 206 17.22 19.89 -10.41
N PHE A 207 16.32 19.46 -9.51
CA PHE A 207 16.15 20.04 -8.18
C PHE A 207 17.07 19.41 -7.11
N GLY A 208 17.94 18.46 -7.49
CA GLY A 208 18.74 17.68 -6.54
C GLY A 208 17.92 16.72 -5.67
N ARG A 209 16.70 16.37 -6.12
CA ARG A 209 15.79 15.44 -5.45
C ARG A 209 15.92 14.04 -6.05
N SER A 210 15.47 13.04 -5.31
CA SER A 210 15.45 11.66 -5.79
C SER A 210 14.46 11.51 -6.93
N SER A 211 14.84 10.84 -8.02
CA SER A 211 13.90 10.49 -9.10
C SER A 211 12.79 9.55 -8.63
N TYR A 212 13.02 8.79 -7.55
CA TYR A 212 12.01 7.93 -6.92
C TYR A 212 10.92 8.72 -6.18
N ASP A 213 11.07 10.05 -6.03
CA ASP A 213 10.01 10.92 -5.55
C ASP A 213 8.93 11.16 -6.65
N VAL A 214 9.19 10.72 -7.89
CA VAL A 214 8.20 10.66 -8.97
C VAL A 214 7.51 9.29 -8.95
N TYR A 215 6.19 9.29 -8.79
CA TYR A 215 5.38 8.08 -8.72
C TYR A 215 4.54 7.94 -9.98
N ALA A 216 4.86 6.95 -10.81
CA ALA A 216 4.04 6.53 -11.94
C ALA A 216 2.69 6.01 -11.42
N GLY A 217 1.61 6.72 -11.73
CA GLY A 217 0.26 6.34 -11.34
C GLY A 217 -0.22 5.13 -12.14
N MET A 218 -0.68 4.11 -11.41
CA MET A 218 -1.32 2.91 -11.95
C MET A 218 -2.75 2.86 -11.44
N LEU A 219 -3.70 2.63 -12.34
CA LEU A 219 -5.08 2.40 -11.94
C LEU A 219 -5.27 0.91 -11.68
N LEU A 220 -5.53 0.55 -10.42
CA LEU A 220 -6.10 -0.76 -10.12
C LEU A 220 -7.60 -0.66 -10.36
N GLY A 221 -8.23 -1.62 -11.04
CA GLY A 221 -9.68 -1.64 -11.22
C GLY A 221 -10.12 -2.66 -12.24
N ASP A 222 -11.42 -2.68 -12.57
CA ASP A 222 -12.02 -3.61 -13.56
C ASP A 222 -11.33 -3.57 -14.92
N LYS A 223 -10.54 -2.52 -15.18
CA LYS A 223 -9.82 -2.29 -16.41
C LYS A 223 -8.46 -2.98 -16.47
N GLY A 224 -7.85 -3.39 -15.34
CA GLY A 224 -6.67 -4.27 -15.21
C GLY A 224 -5.49 -3.68 -14.41
N LEU A 225 -4.29 -4.25 -14.53
CA LEU A 225 -3.06 -3.83 -13.82
C LEU A 225 -2.19 -2.91 -14.71
N TRP A 226 -2.78 -1.92 -15.38
CA TRP A 226 -2.12 -1.16 -16.44
C TRP A 226 -1.44 0.11 -15.90
N GLY A 227 -0.30 0.44 -16.49
CA GLY A 227 0.13 1.83 -16.64
C GLY A 227 -0.48 2.32 -17.94
N GLY A 228 -1.00 3.54 -17.99
CA GLY A 228 -1.68 4.01 -19.20
C GLY A 228 -3.17 3.78 -19.19
N ILE A 229 -3.91 4.65 -18.51
CA ILE A 229 -5.33 4.82 -18.80
C ILE A 229 -5.51 6.19 -19.42
N SER A 230 -5.85 6.18 -20.70
CA SER A 230 -6.19 7.40 -21.42
C SER A 230 -7.31 8.14 -20.71
N ARG A 231 -7.39 9.46 -20.92
CA ARG A 231 -8.47 10.31 -20.37
C ARG A 231 -9.89 9.80 -20.64
N ARG A 232 -10.11 8.99 -21.68
CA ARG A 232 -11.40 8.34 -21.98
C ARG A 232 -11.65 7.07 -21.16
N GLY A 233 -10.81 6.79 -20.17
CA GLY A 233 -10.85 5.60 -19.34
C GLY A 233 -10.52 4.33 -20.12
N ARG A 234 -9.77 4.38 -21.22
CA ARG A 234 -9.39 3.18 -21.99
C ARG A 234 -7.96 2.77 -21.62
N PRO A 235 -7.71 1.47 -21.34
CA PRO A 235 -6.36 0.94 -21.22
C PRO A 235 -5.56 1.28 -22.48
N ASN A 236 -4.33 1.71 -22.27
CA ASN A 236 -3.37 2.00 -23.33
C ASN A 236 -2.27 0.93 -23.28
N PRO A 237 -2.35 -0.13 -24.12
CA PRO A 237 -1.42 -1.26 -24.03
C PRO A 237 0.01 -0.90 -24.45
N THR A 238 0.22 0.25 -25.10
CA THR A 238 1.52 0.67 -25.64
C THR A 238 2.42 1.34 -24.62
N ILE A 239 1.88 1.65 -23.45
CA ILE A 239 2.61 2.17 -22.29
C ILE A 239 2.35 1.24 -21.10
N GLY A 240 3.27 1.19 -20.14
CA GLY A 240 3.04 0.38 -18.95
C GLY A 240 4.32 -0.07 -18.26
N TRP A 241 4.28 -1.29 -17.71
CA TRP A 241 5.37 -1.86 -16.92
C TRP A 241 6.70 -1.93 -17.66
N HIS A 242 6.69 -2.12 -18.98
CA HIS A 242 7.92 -2.08 -19.78
C HIS A 242 8.60 -0.71 -19.77
N ASP A 243 7.86 0.38 -19.64
CA ASP A 243 8.44 1.72 -19.55
C ASP A 243 8.89 2.02 -18.12
N ILE A 244 8.11 1.64 -17.11
CA ILE A 244 8.54 1.71 -15.71
C ILE A 244 9.89 0.98 -15.52
N ALA A 245 10.06 -0.19 -16.16
CA ALA A 245 11.31 -0.95 -16.08
C ALA A 245 12.56 -0.23 -16.62
N LYS A 246 12.39 0.85 -17.40
CA LYS A 246 13.48 1.63 -17.99
C LYS A 246 13.89 2.83 -17.13
N HIS A 247 13.05 3.26 -16.18
CA HIS A 247 13.21 4.53 -15.48
C HIS A 247 13.26 4.33 -13.96
N PRO A 248 14.13 5.06 -13.22
CA PRO A 248 14.19 5.00 -11.76
C PRO A 248 13.06 5.83 -11.12
N VAL A 249 11.81 5.38 -11.34
CA VAL A 249 10.60 6.00 -10.78
C VAL A 249 9.92 5.06 -9.80
N SER A 250 9.18 5.63 -8.86
CA SER A 250 8.33 4.87 -7.96
C SER A 250 6.99 4.52 -8.60
N ILE A 251 6.26 3.60 -7.96
CA ILE A 251 4.95 3.12 -8.42
C ILE A 251 3.91 3.48 -7.38
N SER A 252 2.81 4.10 -7.82
CA SER A 252 1.66 4.36 -6.96
C SER A 252 0.40 3.74 -7.53
N TRP A 253 -0.30 2.97 -6.71
CA TRP A 253 -1.51 2.27 -7.12
C TRP A 253 -2.73 2.98 -6.56
N TRP A 254 -3.65 3.35 -7.45
CA TRP A 254 -4.95 3.88 -7.06
C TRP A 254 -6.00 2.78 -7.09
N GLY A 255 -6.57 2.51 -5.92
CA GLY A 255 -7.53 1.44 -5.70
C GLY A 255 -9.00 1.86 -5.70
N GLY A 256 -9.35 3.11 -5.99
CA GLY A 256 -10.74 3.59 -5.97
C GLY A 256 -11.15 4.31 -4.68
N HIS A 257 -12.33 4.94 -4.70
CA HIS A 257 -12.84 5.78 -3.60
C HIS A 257 -13.61 5.04 -2.49
N HIS A 258 -13.96 3.76 -2.71
CA HIS A 258 -14.83 3.00 -1.79
C HIS A 258 -14.13 1.83 -1.08
N TYR A 259 -13.17 1.18 -1.72
CA TYR A 259 -12.39 0.05 -1.20
C TYR A 259 -11.11 -0.10 -2.01
N ASN A 260 -10.13 -0.88 -1.54
CA ASN A 260 -9.04 -1.36 -2.39
C ASN A 260 -9.63 -2.05 -3.62
N ASN A 261 -9.21 -1.76 -4.86
CA ASN A 261 -9.77 -2.44 -6.02
C ASN A 261 -9.37 -3.92 -6.11
N VAL A 262 -8.28 -4.37 -5.48
CA VAL A 262 -8.01 -5.82 -5.33
C VAL A 262 -9.13 -6.48 -4.50
N TYR A 263 -9.52 -5.82 -3.41
CA TYR A 263 -10.65 -6.22 -2.59
C TYR A 263 -11.98 -6.05 -3.38
N GLY A 264 -12.22 -4.92 -4.01
CA GLY A 264 -13.41 -4.67 -4.83
C GLY A 264 -13.66 -5.70 -5.92
N THR A 265 -12.62 -6.09 -6.66
CA THR A 265 -12.73 -7.06 -7.76
C THR A 265 -13.19 -8.42 -7.25
N HIS A 266 -12.68 -8.92 -6.11
CA HIS A 266 -13.12 -10.23 -5.61
C HIS A 266 -14.57 -10.18 -5.08
N VAL A 267 -15.01 -9.06 -4.48
CA VAL A 267 -16.42 -8.87 -4.08
C VAL A 267 -17.36 -8.79 -5.28
N ARG A 268 -17.00 -8.00 -6.32
CA ARG A 268 -17.86 -7.79 -7.50
C ARG A 268 -17.99 -9.01 -8.41
N LYS A 269 -16.93 -9.80 -8.52
CA LYS A 269 -16.89 -10.99 -9.40
C LYS A 269 -17.10 -12.31 -8.66
N GLY A 270 -17.14 -12.28 -7.32
CA GLY A 270 -17.39 -13.47 -6.50
C GLY A 270 -18.88 -13.72 -6.32
N SER A 271 -19.44 -14.64 -7.12
CA SER A 271 -20.79 -15.18 -6.89
C SER A 271 -20.83 -16.31 -5.84
N GLY A 272 -19.82 -16.38 -4.97
CA GLY A 272 -19.62 -17.47 -4.00
C GLY A 272 -19.88 -17.06 -2.55
N SER A 273 -19.69 -18.01 -1.64
CA SER A 273 -19.66 -17.82 -0.18
C SER A 273 -18.59 -16.81 0.24
N ASP A 274 -18.72 -16.24 1.44
CA ASP A 274 -17.74 -15.29 1.96
C ASP A 274 -16.35 -15.93 2.14
N LEU A 275 -16.29 -17.24 2.45
CA LEU A 275 -15.06 -18.04 2.44
C LEU A 275 -14.38 -18.04 1.07
N GLU A 276 -15.13 -18.29 -0.01
CA GLU A 276 -14.59 -18.29 -1.38
C GLU A 276 -14.09 -16.91 -1.79
N LYS A 277 -14.82 -15.84 -1.42
CA LYS A 277 -14.42 -14.46 -1.64
C LYS A 277 -13.09 -14.14 -0.95
N GLN A 278 -12.97 -14.47 0.34
CA GLN A 278 -11.76 -14.19 1.11
C GLN A 278 -10.56 -15.01 0.61
N ASN A 279 -10.75 -16.28 0.26
CA ASN A 279 -9.70 -17.12 -0.32
C ASN A 279 -9.23 -16.56 -1.68
N ARG A 280 -10.18 -16.12 -2.53
CA ARG A 280 -9.84 -15.44 -3.79
C ARG A 280 -9.06 -14.15 -3.54
N TYR A 281 -9.43 -13.38 -2.53
CA TYR A 281 -8.72 -12.14 -2.19
C TYR A 281 -7.25 -12.42 -1.85
N GLN A 282 -6.97 -13.38 -0.95
CA GLN A 282 -5.60 -13.75 -0.60
C GLN A 282 -4.82 -14.29 -1.81
N HIS A 283 -5.46 -15.10 -2.65
CA HIS A 283 -4.86 -15.61 -3.88
C HIS A 283 -4.47 -14.48 -4.86
N LEU A 284 -5.36 -13.50 -5.05
CA LEU A 284 -5.07 -12.33 -5.89
C LEU A 284 -3.94 -11.49 -5.32
N LEU A 285 -3.86 -11.29 -4.00
CA LEU A 285 -2.74 -10.61 -3.37
C LEU A 285 -1.41 -11.34 -3.65
N GLU A 286 -1.39 -12.66 -3.60
CA GLU A 286 -0.19 -13.44 -3.94
C GLU A 286 0.18 -13.28 -5.42
N GLN A 287 -0.77 -13.35 -6.35
CA GLN A 287 -0.49 -13.16 -7.78
C GLN A 287 0.01 -11.74 -8.10
N ILE A 288 -0.62 -10.73 -7.50
CA ILE A 288 -0.33 -9.33 -7.75
C ILE A 288 1.03 -8.95 -7.17
N TYR A 289 1.37 -9.43 -5.98
CA TYR A 289 2.60 -8.99 -5.31
C TYR A 289 3.77 -9.95 -5.51
N SER A 290 3.55 -11.26 -5.49
CA SER A 290 4.62 -12.25 -5.71
C SER A 290 4.76 -12.71 -7.17
N GLY A 291 3.84 -12.31 -8.05
CA GLY A 291 3.78 -12.71 -9.45
C GLY A 291 2.79 -13.86 -9.70
N GLY A 292 2.38 -14.05 -10.95
CA GLY A 292 1.37 -15.02 -11.38
C GLY A 292 1.69 -16.46 -10.98
N ASN A 293 2.98 -16.82 -10.95
CA ASN A 293 3.49 -18.10 -10.45
C ASN A 293 3.34 -18.26 -8.91
N ARG A 294 2.91 -17.21 -8.21
CA ARG A 294 2.81 -17.10 -6.74
C ARG A 294 4.11 -17.46 -6.04
N ASN A 295 5.23 -17.07 -6.64
CA ASN A 295 6.57 -17.29 -6.10
C ASN A 295 7.48 -16.08 -6.41
N PRO A 296 7.90 -15.30 -5.41
CA PRO A 296 8.71 -14.11 -5.65
C PRO A 296 10.13 -14.42 -6.15
N SER A 297 10.61 -15.68 -6.05
CA SER A 297 11.88 -16.10 -6.66
C SER A 297 11.74 -16.56 -8.11
N ASP A 298 10.51 -16.71 -8.60
CA ASP A 298 10.18 -17.21 -9.94
C ASP A 298 9.00 -16.42 -10.52
N THR A 299 9.26 -15.16 -10.87
CA THR A 299 8.26 -14.25 -11.41
C THR A 299 8.12 -14.40 -12.93
N PRO A 300 6.89 -14.29 -13.50
CA PRO A 300 6.71 -14.16 -14.95
C PRO A 300 7.45 -12.96 -15.56
N PRO A 301 7.68 -12.95 -16.89
CA PRO A 301 8.21 -11.78 -17.59
C PRO A 301 7.31 -10.54 -17.45
N VAL A 302 7.91 -9.36 -17.59
CA VAL A 302 7.18 -8.08 -17.55
C VAL A 302 6.07 -8.09 -18.60
N ASN A 303 4.87 -7.63 -18.21
CA ASN A 303 3.66 -7.69 -19.02
C ASN A 303 2.84 -6.41 -18.81
N ASN A 304 2.42 -5.77 -19.90
CA ASN A 304 1.56 -4.59 -19.85
C ASN A 304 0.06 -4.94 -19.81
N THR A 305 -0.35 -6.17 -20.17
CA THR A 305 -1.75 -6.52 -20.44
C THR A 305 -2.46 -7.32 -19.36
N ALA A 306 -1.79 -7.57 -18.23
CA ALA A 306 -2.36 -8.34 -17.14
C ALA A 306 -3.59 -7.64 -16.53
N THR A 307 -4.57 -8.42 -16.10
CA THR A 307 -5.78 -7.91 -15.45
C THR A 307 -5.86 -8.35 -14.01
N ILE A 308 -6.61 -7.61 -13.19
CA ILE A 308 -6.79 -7.94 -11.78
C ILE A 308 -7.70 -9.16 -11.58
N SER A 309 -8.52 -9.53 -12.57
CA SER A 309 -9.36 -10.74 -12.49
C SER A 309 -8.63 -12.02 -12.85
N GLU A 310 -7.58 -11.92 -13.67
CA GLU A 310 -6.71 -12.98 -14.13
C GLU A 310 -5.28 -12.45 -14.01
N ALA A 311 -4.79 -12.33 -12.77
CA ALA A 311 -3.46 -11.77 -12.49
C ALA A 311 -2.32 -12.75 -12.88
N ASP A 312 -2.64 -13.88 -13.52
CA ASP A 312 -1.69 -14.73 -14.21
C ASP A 312 -1.76 -14.40 -15.72
N PRO A 313 -0.67 -14.02 -16.41
CA PRO A 313 0.75 -14.06 -16.02
C PRO A 313 1.32 -12.67 -15.66
N PHE A 314 0.79 -12.01 -14.63
CA PHE A 314 1.41 -10.78 -14.13
C PHE A 314 2.77 -11.08 -13.50
N HIS A 315 3.79 -10.28 -13.80
CA HIS A 315 5.14 -10.45 -13.25
C HIS A 315 5.20 -10.23 -11.73
N GLY A 316 4.26 -9.47 -11.18
CA GLY A 316 4.19 -9.20 -9.75
C GLY A 316 5.09 -8.07 -9.28
N VAL A 317 4.71 -7.46 -8.16
CA VAL A 317 5.50 -6.38 -7.53
C VAL A 317 6.91 -6.82 -7.15
N ALA A 318 7.08 -8.08 -6.73
CA ALA A 318 8.36 -8.68 -6.37
C ALA A 318 9.41 -8.62 -7.50
N ARG A 319 8.98 -8.47 -8.76
CA ARG A 319 9.87 -8.26 -9.91
C ARG A 319 10.64 -6.94 -9.82
N PHE A 320 10.04 -5.92 -9.21
CA PHE A 320 10.55 -4.55 -9.16
C PHE A 320 10.97 -4.11 -7.76
N ILE A 321 10.37 -4.71 -6.72
CA ILE A 321 10.55 -4.28 -5.33
C ILE A 321 10.93 -5.48 -4.47
N THR A 322 12.07 -5.37 -3.78
CA THR A 322 12.47 -6.35 -2.77
C THR A 322 11.57 -6.25 -1.54
N ALA A 323 11.08 -7.40 -1.06
CA ALA A 323 10.30 -7.49 0.16
C ALA A 323 11.10 -6.97 1.38
N LYS A 324 10.48 -6.08 2.15
CA LYS A 324 10.99 -5.52 3.40
C LYS A 324 10.63 -6.41 4.60
N SER A 325 11.32 -6.20 5.72
CA SER A 325 10.97 -6.83 6.99
C SER A 325 11.39 -5.94 8.15
N THR A 326 10.51 -5.81 9.15
CA THR A 326 10.76 -5.14 10.43
C THR A 326 11.16 -6.12 11.53
N LEU A 327 11.32 -7.42 11.21
CA LEU A 327 11.59 -8.48 12.16
C LEU A 327 13.06 -8.48 12.60
N SER A 328 13.41 -7.61 13.54
CA SER A 328 14.78 -7.45 14.06
C SER A 328 14.93 -7.65 15.57
N SER A 329 13.83 -7.89 16.30
CA SER A 329 13.84 -8.12 17.75
C SER A 329 13.08 -9.37 18.16
N LEU A 330 13.56 -10.05 19.22
CA LEU A 330 12.85 -11.13 19.89
C LEU A 330 12.06 -10.60 21.11
N PRO A 331 10.95 -11.27 21.52
CA PRO A 331 10.39 -12.49 20.92
C PRO A 331 9.67 -12.21 19.58
N PHE A 332 9.70 -13.19 18.68
CA PHE A 332 8.92 -13.20 17.44
C PHE A 332 7.91 -14.34 17.48
N THR A 333 6.64 -14.01 17.22
CA THR A 333 5.55 -14.96 17.17
C THR A 333 4.67 -14.66 15.95
N THR A 334 4.24 -15.73 15.27
CA THR A 334 3.20 -15.70 14.26
C THR A 334 2.37 -16.97 14.39
N ARG A 335 1.05 -16.84 14.34
CA ARG A 335 0.10 -17.96 14.25
C ARG A 335 -0.53 -18.01 12.87
N PHE A 336 -0.07 -17.15 11.95
CA PHE A 336 -0.60 -16.97 10.60
C PHE A 336 -2.07 -16.52 10.59
N SER A 337 -2.53 -15.82 11.64
CA SER A 337 -3.87 -15.25 11.64
C SER A 337 -3.93 -13.98 10.78
N LEU A 338 -4.83 -13.99 9.80
CA LEU A 338 -5.07 -12.86 8.89
C LEU A 338 -5.85 -11.70 9.52
N GLY A 339 -6.27 -11.82 10.78
CA GLY A 339 -7.13 -10.83 11.46
C GLY A 339 -8.62 -11.03 11.18
N ASN A 340 -9.03 -12.20 10.72
CA ASN A 340 -10.42 -12.60 10.55
C ASN A 340 -10.56 -14.14 10.63
N GLY A 341 -11.79 -14.60 10.86
CA GLY A 341 -12.10 -16.03 10.92
C GLY A 341 -13.61 -16.31 10.91
N LEU A 342 -13.98 -17.50 10.44
CA LEU A 342 -15.33 -18.04 10.59
C LEU A 342 -15.60 -18.48 12.04
N LYS A 343 -14.51 -18.79 12.76
CA LYS A 343 -14.46 -19.15 14.17
C LYS A 343 -13.21 -18.52 14.79
N PHE A 344 -13.15 -18.45 16.11
CA PHE A 344 -11.95 -18.14 16.86
C PHE A 344 -11.44 -19.40 17.56
N TYR A 345 -10.16 -19.68 17.39
CA TYR A 345 -9.47 -20.80 18.01
C TYR A 345 -8.52 -20.31 19.10
N ASP A 346 -8.33 -21.11 20.14
CA ASP A 346 -7.27 -20.97 21.14
C ASP A 346 -6.73 -22.35 21.52
N GLY A 347 -5.42 -22.54 21.44
CA GLY A 347 -4.79 -23.85 21.65
C GLY A 347 -5.23 -24.95 20.68
N GLY A 348 -5.83 -24.62 19.54
CA GLY A 348 -6.43 -25.57 18.59
C GLY A 348 -7.91 -25.85 18.79
N GLU A 349 -8.51 -25.35 19.87
CA GLU A 349 -9.92 -25.54 20.21
C GLU A 349 -10.76 -24.32 19.84
N VAL A 350 -11.99 -24.54 19.39
CA VAL A 350 -12.93 -23.45 19.08
C VAL A 350 -13.41 -22.81 20.38
N THR A 351 -13.05 -21.54 20.60
CA THR A 351 -13.52 -20.75 21.75
C THR A 351 -14.62 -19.75 21.39
N HIS A 352 -14.75 -19.42 20.11
CA HIS A 352 -15.87 -18.63 19.59
C HIS A 352 -16.34 -19.18 18.25
N ASP A 353 -17.58 -19.64 18.17
CA ASP A 353 -18.16 -20.24 16.96
C ASP A 353 -19.02 -19.23 16.18
N ASN A 354 -18.48 -18.04 15.93
CA ASN A 354 -19.09 -17.06 15.02
C ASN A 354 -18.01 -16.33 14.23
N GLU A 355 -18.44 -15.74 13.11
CA GLU A 355 -17.60 -14.91 12.28
C GLU A 355 -17.08 -13.67 13.01
N TRP A 356 -15.84 -13.30 12.69
CA TRP A 356 -15.21 -12.11 13.23
C TRP A 356 -14.15 -11.56 12.28
N SER A 357 -13.93 -10.24 12.36
CA SER A 357 -12.77 -9.57 11.79
C SER A 357 -12.27 -8.48 12.73
N ASN A 358 -10.96 -8.38 12.85
CA ASN A 358 -10.23 -7.32 13.53
C ASN A 358 -8.80 -7.26 12.99
N ILE A 359 -8.50 -6.29 12.14
CA ILE A 359 -7.16 -6.14 11.56
C ILE A 359 -6.09 -5.91 12.64
N GLY A 360 -6.46 -5.31 13.77
CA GLY A 360 -5.56 -5.03 14.88
C GLY A 360 -4.93 -6.28 15.52
N VAL A 361 -5.47 -7.48 15.27
CA VAL A 361 -4.90 -8.75 15.74
C VAL A 361 -4.29 -9.60 14.63
N GLN A 362 -4.11 -9.04 13.42
CA GLN A 362 -3.35 -9.69 12.36
C GLN A 362 -1.91 -9.98 12.83
N ASP A 363 -1.43 -11.19 12.55
CA ASP A 363 -0.06 -11.57 12.83
C ASP A 363 0.91 -11.04 11.77
N TYR A 364 2.21 -11.10 12.06
CA TYR A 364 3.21 -10.96 11.01
C TYR A 364 3.00 -12.05 9.96
N MET A 365 2.72 -11.62 8.73
CA MET A 365 2.59 -12.51 7.57
C MET A 365 3.97 -12.83 6.97
N PRO A 366 4.14 -14.00 6.30
CA PRO A 366 5.39 -14.37 5.67
C PRO A 366 5.90 -13.27 4.71
N THR A 367 7.20 -12.98 4.79
CA THR A 367 7.90 -12.08 3.87
C THR A 367 7.73 -12.55 2.42
N TRP A 368 7.85 -13.86 2.18
CA TRP A 368 7.73 -14.46 0.85
C TRP A 368 6.50 -15.36 0.77
N ARG A 369 5.64 -15.11 -0.23
CA ARG A 369 4.38 -15.87 -0.45
C ARG A 369 4.24 -16.30 -1.91
N TRP A 370 4.69 -17.47 -2.31
CA TRP A 370 5.39 -18.50 -1.53
C TRP A 370 6.69 -18.84 -2.23
N TRP A 371 7.81 -18.54 -1.58
CA TRP A 371 9.11 -18.98 -2.06
C TRP A 371 9.30 -20.44 -1.66
N ILE A 372 8.91 -21.33 -2.58
CA ILE A 372 9.04 -22.78 -2.45
C ILE A 372 10.15 -23.24 -3.40
N SER A 373 11.08 -24.05 -2.89
CA SER A 373 12.17 -24.64 -3.67
C SER A 373 12.23 -26.16 -3.48
N GLY A 374 12.90 -26.86 -4.41
CA GLY A 374 13.08 -28.32 -4.39
C GLY A 374 11.91 -29.14 -4.93
N ASN A 375 10.66 -28.68 -4.74
CA ASN A 375 9.47 -29.40 -5.16
C ASN A 375 8.37 -28.49 -5.73
N THR A 376 7.98 -28.74 -6.97
CA THR A 376 6.95 -27.99 -7.71
C THR A 376 5.52 -28.47 -7.45
N ASP A 377 5.30 -29.56 -6.71
CA ASP A 377 3.97 -30.09 -6.37
C ASP A 377 3.45 -29.54 -5.03
N LEU A 378 4.34 -29.03 -4.18
CA LEU A 378 3.97 -28.43 -2.91
C LEU A 378 3.31 -27.07 -3.12
N ARG A 379 2.21 -26.83 -2.40
CA ARG A 379 1.47 -25.57 -2.40
C ARG A 379 1.31 -25.08 -0.98
N ALA A 380 1.41 -23.77 -0.82
CA ALA A 380 1.10 -23.07 0.42
C ALA A 380 -0.10 -22.14 0.20
N ALA A 381 -0.92 -22.02 1.24
CA ALA A 381 -2.05 -21.10 1.32
C ALA A 381 -2.43 -20.88 2.78
N PHE A 382 -3.13 -19.78 3.06
CA PHE A 382 -3.87 -19.69 4.32
C PHE A 382 -5.13 -20.53 4.25
N THR A 383 -5.57 -21.08 5.38
CA THR A 383 -6.88 -21.73 5.52
C THR A 383 -7.62 -21.19 6.74
N TYR A 384 -8.95 -21.28 6.69
CA TYR A 384 -9.88 -20.98 7.77
C TYR A 384 -10.57 -22.25 8.30
N ASP A 385 -10.23 -23.42 7.76
CA ASP A 385 -10.81 -24.71 8.17
C ASP A 385 -10.51 -25.02 9.64
N GLU A 386 -9.26 -24.74 10.05
CA GLU A 386 -8.72 -24.98 11.39
C GLU A 386 -7.70 -23.85 11.70
N ALA A 387 -7.45 -23.58 12.98
CA ALA A 387 -6.32 -22.76 13.41
C ALA A 387 -5.83 -23.17 14.80
N TYR A 388 -4.56 -22.91 15.13
CA TYR A 388 -4.08 -23.07 16.49
C TYR A 388 -4.55 -21.90 17.39
N SER A 389 -4.52 -20.67 16.87
CA SER A 389 -5.01 -19.49 17.57
C SER A 389 -5.45 -18.43 16.54
N GLY A 390 -6.51 -17.69 16.86
CA GLY A 390 -7.12 -16.75 15.92
C GLY A 390 -8.07 -17.45 14.95
N GLY A 391 -8.07 -17.05 13.68
CA GLY A 391 -9.10 -17.48 12.71
C GLY A 391 -8.57 -18.22 11.49
N SER A 392 -7.25 -18.25 11.31
CA SER A 392 -6.59 -18.84 10.14
C SER A 392 -5.22 -19.39 10.51
N CYS A 393 -4.73 -20.34 9.72
CA CYS A 393 -3.36 -20.85 9.81
C CYS A 393 -2.75 -21.09 8.42
N LEU A 394 -1.46 -21.43 8.38
CA LEU A 394 -0.76 -21.83 7.17
C LEU A 394 -1.03 -23.30 6.84
N LYS A 395 -1.56 -23.58 5.65
CA LYS A 395 -1.74 -24.91 5.09
C LYS A 395 -0.68 -25.18 4.03
N LEU A 396 0.03 -26.29 4.21
CA LEU A 396 0.86 -26.89 3.16
C LEU A 396 0.11 -28.11 2.61
N SER A 397 0.04 -28.22 1.28
CA SER A 397 -0.68 -29.31 0.60
C SER A 397 0.05 -29.72 -0.67
N GLY A 398 -0.08 -31.00 -1.05
CA GLY A 398 0.54 -31.57 -2.24
C GLY A 398 1.36 -32.81 -1.92
N SER A 399 1.98 -33.39 -2.94
CA SER A 399 2.90 -34.52 -2.80
C SER A 399 4.32 -34.05 -2.55
N VAL A 400 5.01 -34.68 -1.61
CA VAL A 400 6.46 -34.56 -1.47
C VAL A 400 7.09 -35.71 -2.25
N SER A 401 7.07 -35.62 -3.59
CA SER A 401 7.53 -36.66 -4.52
C SER A 401 9.07 -36.72 -4.64
N ARG A 402 9.78 -35.76 -4.04
CA ARG A 402 11.24 -35.67 -3.94
C ARG A 402 11.65 -35.51 -2.48
N GLU A 403 12.86 -35.95 -2.15
CA GLU A 403 13.42 -36.10 -0.79
C GLU A 403 13.30 -34.85 0.11
N ARG A 404 13.07 -33.64 -0.42
CA ARG A 404 12.87 -32.42 0.36
C ARG A 404 12.20 -31.29 -0.43
N ALA A 405 11.42 -30.46 0.25
CA ALA A 405 10.93 -29.16 -0.22
C ALA A 405 11.18 -28.10 0.86
N ASP A 406 11.70 -26.93 0.49
CA ASP A 406 11.92 -25.83 1.42
C ASP A 406 10.89 -24.72 1.15
N VAL A 407 10.27 -24.21 2.22
CA VAL A 407 9.34 -23.07 2.18
C VAL A 407 9.97 -21.92 2.93
N HIS A 408 10.51 -20.94 2.21
CA HIS A 408 11.13 -19.77 2.80
C HIS A 408 10.04 -18.78 3.23
N LEU A 409 9.89 -18.55 4.53
CA LEU A 409 8.78 -17.74 5.07
C LEU A 409 9.19 -16.31 5.45
N TYR A 410 10.19 -16.13 6.30
CA TYR A 410 10.51 -14.84 6.91
C TYR A 410 11.94 -14.39 6.65
N LYS A 411 12.10 -13.12 6.28
CA LYS A 411 13.37 -12.39 6.38
C LYS A 411 13.46 -11.80 7.79
N THR A 412 14.52 -12.11 8.52
CA THR A 412 14.70 -11.66 9.91
C THR A 412 16.12 -11.14 10.12
N ALA A 413 16.31 -10.36 11.19
CA ALA A 413 17.59 -9.83 11.63
C ALA A 413 17.66 -9.84 13.16
N PHE A 414 17.38 -10.98 13.78
CA PHE A 414 17.36 -11.12 15.23
C PHE A 414 18.78 -11.23 15.79
N ALA A 415 19.12 -10.33 16.73
CA ALA A 415 20.30 -10.52 17.57
C ALA A 415 20.01 -11.64 18.58
N LEU A 416 20.85 -12.68 18.57
CA LEU A 416 20.73 -13.80 19.49
C LEU A 416 21.61 -13.57 20.72
N SER A 417 21.04 -13.74 21.90
CA SER A 417 21.76 -13.70 23.17
C SER A 417 21.15 -14.71 24.15
N GLY A 418 21.95 -15.16 25.12
CA GLY A 418 21.53 -16.13 26.12
C GLY A 418 21.24 -17.52 25.52
N ARG A 419 20.04 -18.06 25.76
CA ARG A 419 19.59 -19.38 25.32
C ARG A 419 18.32 -19.25 24.47
N PRO A 420 18.41 -18.84 23.20
CA PRO A 420 17.24 -18.71 22.35
C PRO A 420 16.57 -20.08 22.13
N SER A 421 15.24 -20.11 22.10
CA SER A 421 14.44 -21.29 21.80
C SER A 421 13.46 -20.98 20.68
N ALA A 422 13.15 -21.98 19.85
CA ALA A 422 12.12 -21.90 18.83
C ALA A 422 11.13 -23.04 19.00
N GLU A 423 9.85 -22.75 18.80
CA GLU A 423 8.76 -23.71 18.89
C GLU A 423 7.88 -23.62 17.64
N VAL A 424 7.49 -24.77 17.11
CA VAL A 424 6.57 -24.88 15.98
C VAL A 424 5.44 -25.81 16.37
N LYS A 425 4.19 -25.34 16.24
CA LYS A 425 2.99 -26.14 16.37
C LYS A 425 2.45 -26.43 14.98
N PHE A 426 2.24 -27.70 14.66
CA PHE A 426 1.70 -28.12 13.38
C PHE A 426 0.89 -29.40 13.52
N LYS A 427 0.05 -29.67 12.52
CA LYS A 427 -0.73 -30.90 12.37
C LYS A 427 -0.40 -31.50 11.00
N LEU A 428 -0.20 -32.82 10.95
CA LEU A 428 0.01 -33.58 9.72
C LEU A 428 -1.18 -34.53 9.50
N PRO A 429 -2.32 -34.05 8.98
CA PRO A 429 -3.46 -34.90 8.71
C PRO A 429 -3.11 -35.88 7.58
N GLY A 430 -3.51 -37.15 7.73
CA GLY A 430 -3.37 -38.17 6.68
C GLY A 430 -1.95 -38.76 6.52
N VAL A 431 -1.02 -38.42 7.41
CA VAL A 431 0.30 -39.03 7.46
C VAL A 431 0.25 -40.25 8.39
N ALA A 432 0.51 -41.44 7.85
CA ALA A 432 0.50 -42.68 8.63
C ALA A 432 1.59 -42.64 9.71
N ALA A 433 1.28 -43.18 10.89
CA ALA A 433 2.28 -43.35 11.95
C ALA A 433 3.48 -44.16 11.42
N GLY A 434 4.69 -43.59 11.53
CA GLY A 434 5.92 -44.22 11.05
C GLY A 434 6.32 -43.89 9.61
N SER A 435 5.62 -42.99 8.91
CA SER A 435 6.11 -42.48 7.63
C SER A 435 7.27 -41.49 7.81
N ASP A 436 8.15 -41.38 6.82
CA ASP A 436 9.25 -40.40 6.79
C ASP A 436 8.80 -38.95 6.51
N ALA A 437 7.48 -38.72 6.35
CA ALA A 437 6.94 -37.37 6.16
C ALA A 437 7.00 -36.57 7.47
N GLY A 438 7.85 -35.56 7.51
CA GLY A 438 8.03 -34.68 8.66
C GLY A 438 8.12 -33.20 8.27
N LEU A 439 7.94 -32.33 9.27
CA LEU A 439 8.19 -30.89 9.17
C LEU A 439 9.42 -30.55 10.00
N SER A 440 10.39 -29.86 9.41
CA SER A 440 11.57 -29.35 10.12
C SER A 440 11.61 -27.83 10.06
N LEU A 441 12.06 -27.20 11.16
CA LEU A 441 12.35 -25.77 11.19
C LEU A 441 13.78 -25.54 10.71
N ALA A 442 13.95 -24.73 9.67
CA ALA A 442 15.25 -24.26 9.21
C ALA A 442 15.46 -22.80 9.62
N LEU A 443 16.64 -22.49 10.17
CA LEU A 443 17.07 -21.14 10.55
C LEU A 443 18.34 -20.79 9.78
N ALA A 444 18.38 -19.60 9.18
CA ALA A 444 19.57 -19.06 8.54
C ALA A 444 20.25 -18.06 9.50
N PHE A 445 21.55 -18.23 9.73
CA PHE A 445 22.36 -17.35 10.56
C PHE A 445 23.26 -16.51 9.66
N SER A 446 23.50 -15.25 10.05
CA SER A 446 24.56 -14.45 9.44
C SER A 446 25.90 -14.88 10.04
N ASP A 447 26.94 -14.89 9.21
CA ASP A 447 28.32 -15.16 9.62
C ASP A 447 28.89 -14.05 10.51
#